data_AF-A0A1M6U8D2-F1
#
_entry.id   AF-A0A1M6U8D2-F1
#
_cell.length_a   1.000
_cell.length_b   1.000
_cell.length_c   1.000
_cell.angle_alpha   90.00
_cell.angle_beta   90.00
_cell.angle_gamma   90.00
#
_symmetry.space_group_name_H-M   'P 1'
#
loop_
_entity.id
_entity.type
_entity.pdbx_description
1 polymer ?
#
loop_
_entity_poly.entity_id
_entity_poly.type
_entity_poly.pdbx_seq_one_letter_code
_entity_poly.pdbx_strand_id
1 'polypeptide(L)'
;MSEQNLTRETLVEFFGAEEYSRLCRHEAGHALVAFLFKRPLEYVKMTNSKDRPGVTRITGSELDGSAHIAIAGHISEFIIRKNFACDLDTVMRELPMELNRSDADYQSFQAACYYFQMSETNVVEQCYNILMACQKALLVIVDGLEQRTCMTCEEIAALFQK
;
A
#
# COMPACT_ATOMS: atom_id res chain seq x y z
N MET A 1 13.60 6.11 22.48
CA MET A 1 13.37 7.42 21.84
C MET A 1 11.91 7.74 22.04
N SER A 2 11.57 8.93 22.55
CA SER A 2 10.16 9.36 22.65
C SER A 2 9.52 9.30 21.27
N GLU A 3 8.40 8.59 21.11
CA GLU A 3 7.59 8.71 19.90
C GLU A 3 7.24 10.19 19.73
N GLN A 4 7.88 10.86 18.77
CA GLN A 4 7.38 12.15 18.33
C GLN A 4 5.98 11.90 17.78
N ASN A 5 4.98 12.58 18.34
CA ASN A 5 3.66 12.60 17.75
C ASN A 5 3.77 13.28 16.38
N LEU A 6 3.90 12.47 15.33
CA LEU A 6 3.90 12.94 13.96
C LEU A 6 2.50 13.41 13.61
N THR A 7 2.42 14.60 13.02
CA THR A 7 1.18 15.19 12.51
C THR A 7 1.26 15.30 11.00
N ARG A 8 0.11 15.43 10.36
CA ARG A 8 0.03 15.68 8.91
C ARG A 8 0.90 16.86 8.51
N GLU A 9 0.81 17.98 9.24
CA GLU A 9 1.56 19.20 8.96
C GLU A 9 3.06 18.96 8.95
N THR A 10 3.57 18.25 9.97
CA THR A 10 5.01 17.94 10.07
C THR A 10 5.50 17.01 8.96
N LEU A 11 4.68 16.05 8.53
CA LEU A 11 5.04 15.13 7.45
C LEU A 11 4.95 15.80 6.08
N VAL A 12 3.97 16.68 5.87
CA VAL A 12 3.86 17.50 4.67
C VAL A 12 5.05 18.48 4.57
N GLU A 13 5.50 19.07 5.68
CA GLU A 13 6.70 19.90 5.70
C GLU A 13 7.95 19.08 5.34
N PHE A 14 8.05 17.84 5.83
CA PHE A 14 9.20 16.98 5.61
C PHE A 14 9.32 16.42 4.18
N PHE A 15 8.21 15.94 3.61
CA PHE A 15 8.18 15.31 2.28
C PHE A 15 7.77 16.24 1.15
N GLY A 16 6.98 17.28 1.45
CA GLY A 16 6.18 18.00 0.48
C GLY A 16 4.78 17.39 0.32
N ALA A 17 3.78 18.22 0.02
CA ALA A 17 2.37 17.81 0.01
C ALA A 17 2.05 16.72 -1.04
N GLU A 18 2.64 16.84 -2.24
CA GLU A 18 2.42 15.88 -3.33
C GLU A 18 3.02 14.52 -3.00
N GLU A 19 4.27 14.50 -2.52
CA GLU A 19 4.96 13.28 -2.13
C GLU A 19 4.29 12.61 -0.93
N TYR A 20 3.86 13.39 0.07
CA TYR A 20 3.10 12.86 1.19
C TYR A 20 1.80 12.18 0.76
N SER A 21 1.04 12.80 -0.16
CA SER A 21 -0.18 12.20 -0.73
C SER A 21 0.15 10.93 -1.52
N ARG A 22 1.23 10.93 -2.31
CA ARG A 22 1.72 9.75 -3.03
C ARG A 22 2.00 8.59 -2.08
N LEU A 23 2.70 8.86 -0.98
CA LEU A 23 3.05 7.87 0.04
C LEU A 23 1.81 7.35 0.79
N CYS A 24 0.81 8.19 1.06
CA CYS A 24 -0.46 7.75 1.66
C CYS A 24 -1.21 6.78 0.74
N ARG A 25 -1.21 7.03 -0.58
CA ARG A 25 -1.80 6.12 -1.59
C ARG A 25 -1.09 4.78 -1.63
N HIS A 26 0.24 4.80 -1.54
CA HIS A 26 1.08 3.59 -1.49
C HIS A 26 0.76 2.74 -0.25
N GLU A 27 0.83 3.33 0.95
CA GLU A 27 0.57 2.60 2.20
C GLU A 27 -0.87 2.10 2.32
N ALA A 28 -1.85 2.85 1.78
CA ALA A 28 -3.23 2.39 1.74
C ALA A 28 -3.40 1.10 0.93
N GLY A 29 -2.63 0.92 -0.15
CA GLY A 29 -2.63 -0.29 -0.95
C GLY A 29 -2.19 -1.51 -0.13
N HIS A 30 -1.05 -1.39 0.57
CA HIS A 30 -0.55 -2.45 1.45
C HIS A 30 -1.57 -2.82 2.54
N ALA A 31 -2.10 -1.81 3.23
CA ALA A 31 -3.03 -2.01 4.33
C ALA A 31 -4.33 -2.69 3.88
N LEU A 32 -4.91 -2.24 2.76
CA LEU A 32 -6.14 -2.82 2.22
C LEU A 32 -5.95 -4.29 1.84
N VAL A 33 -4.90 -4.61 1.08
CA VAL A 33 -4.66 -5.99 0.64
C VAL A 33 -4.32 -6.88 1.83
N ALA A 34 -3.52 -6.42 2.78
CA ALA A 34 -3.22 -7.16 4.00
C ALA A 34 -4.50 -7.48 4.79
N PHE A 35 -5.38 -6.50 4.95
CA PHE A 35 -6.66 -6.66 5.62
C PHE A 35 -7.57 -7.68 4.92
N LEU A 36 -7.72 -7.60 3.59
CA LEU A 36 -8.56 -8.52 2.81
C LEU A 36 -8.05 -9.96 2.81
N PHE A 37 -6.73 -10.14 2.87
CA PHE A 37 -6.08 -11.44 3.02
C PHE A 37 -6.14 -11.96 4.47
N LYS A 38 -6.84 -11.25 5.37
CA LYS A 38 -6.97 -11.58 6.79
C LYS A 38 -5.62 -11.72 7.49
N ARG A 39 -4.60 -11.02 6.98
CA ARG A 39 -3.33 -10.97 7.68
C ARG A 39 -3.54 -10.24 9.00
N PRO A 40 -2.78 -10.60 10.05
CA PRO A 40 -2.84 -9.97 11.36
C PRO A 40 -2.23 -8.56 11.29
N LEU A 41 -2.91 -7.64 10.60
CA LEU A 41 -2.59 -6.24 10.52
C LEU A 41 -2.85 -5.61 11.89
N GLU A 42 -1.89 -4.87 12.42
CA GLU A 42 -2.08 -4.05 13.63
C GLU A 42 -2.44 -2.62 13.24
N TYR A 43 -1.62 -2.03 12.36
CA TYR A 43 -1.80 -0.67 11.88
C TYR A 43 -1.04 -0.44 10.58
N VAL A 44 -1.39 0.65 9.90
CA VAL A 44 -0.60 1.31 8.88
C VAL A 44 -0.32 2.74 9.34
N LYS A 45 0.92 3.21 9.22
CA LYS A 45 1.29 4.57 9.63
C LYS A 45 2.37 5.19 8.75
N MET A 46 2.35 6.50 8.67
CA MET A 46 3.40 7.32 8.06
C MET A 46 4.51 7.60 9.07
N THR A 47 5.73 7.76 8.60
CA THR A 47 6.91 8.11 9.42
C THR A 47 7.69 9.26 8.79
N ASN A 48 8.57 9.89 9.55
CA ASN A 48 9.46 10.95 9.06
C ASN A 48 10.82 10.41 8.57
N SER A 49 10.80 9.30 7.82
CA SER A 49 12.00 8.69 7.23
C SER A 49 11.91 8.66 5.72
N LYS A 50 12.99 9.06 5.03
CA LYS A 50 13.08 8.91 3.57
C LYS A 50 13.30 7.46 3.14
N ASP A 51 13.95 6.67 3.99
CA ASP A 51 14.24 5.26 3.70
C ASP A 51 13.03 4.36 3.99
N ARG A 52 12.16 4.77 4.93
CA ARG A 52 10.96 4.04 5.33
C ARG A 52 9.80 4.99 5.63
N PRO A 53 9.25 5.65 4.61
CA PRO A 53 8.24 6.70 4.78
C PRO A 53 6.91 6.19 5.36
N GLY A 54 6.63 4.90 5.22
CA GLY A 54 5.46 4.27 5.81
C GLY A 54 5.78 2.90 6.41
N VAL A 55 4.86 2.43 7.25
CA VAL A 55 4.94 1.14 7.92
C VAL A 55 3.54 0.52 7.93
N THR A 56 3.37 -0.55 7.17
CA THR A 56 2.26 -1.48 7.33
C THR A 56 2.70 -2.62 8.27
N ARG A 57 2.21 -2.60 9.51
CA ARG A 57 2.62 -3.52 10.58
C ARG A 57 1.72 -4.76 10.59
N ILE A 58 2.27 -5.90 10.14
CA ILE A 58 1.62 -7.21 10.20
C ILE A 58 2.35 -8.08 11.22
N THR A 59 1.62 -8.76 12.12
CA THR A 59 2.17 -9.62 13.19
C THR A 59 1.83 -11.08 13.04
N GLY A 60 2.79 -11.88 12.60
CA GLY A 60 2.60 -13.33 12.50
C GLY A 60 3.62 -13.92 11.56
N SER A 61 3.66 -15.25 11.49
CA SER A 61 4.54 -16.00 10.58
C SER A 61 3.87 -16.42 9.29
N GLU A 62 2.55 -16.21 9.15
CA GLU A 62 1.82 -16.52 7.92
C GLU A 62 2.36 -15.66 6.78
N LEU A 63 2.57 -16.28 5.62
CA LEU A 63 3.12 -15.63 4.43
C LEU A 63 2.10 -15.54 3.29
N ASP A 64 0.87 -15.98 3.50
CA ASP A 64 -0.19 -15.93 2.49
C ASP A 64 -0.41 -14.50 1.99
N GLY A 65 -0.47 -14.33 0.68
CA GLY A 65 -0.63 -13.03 0.04
C GLY A 65 0.58 -12.09 0.16
N SER A 66 1.74 -12.55 0.63
CA SER A 66 2.90 -11.64 0.79
C SER A 66 3.34 -10.99 -0.52
N ALA A 67 3.26 -11.70 -1.65
CA ALA A 67 3.52 -11.13 -2.97
C ALA A 67 2.49 -10.03 -3.32
N HIS A 68 1.19 -10.30 -3.12
CA HIS A 68 0.13 -9.33 -3.37
C HIS A 68 0.29 -8.09 -2.49
N ILE A 69 0.54 -8.26 -1.19
CA ILE A 69 0.73 -7.16 -0.26
C ILE A 69 1.92 -6.32 -0.67
N ALA A 70 3.05 -6.94 -1.02
CA ALA A 70 4.27 -6.22 -1.40
C ALA A 70 4.07 -5.35 -2.66
N ILE A 71 3.35 -5.83 -3.68
CA ILE A 71 3.13 -5.02 -4.89
C ILE A 71 1.94 -4.05 -4.78
N ALA A 72 1.07 -4.22 -3.79
CA ALA A 72 -0.16 -3.47 -3.66
C ALA A 72 0.04 -1.96 -3.54
N GLY A 73 1.11 -1.51 -2.86
CA GLY A 73 1.38 -0.08 -2.71
C GLY A 73 1.66 0.61 -4.05
N HIS A 74 2.52 0.00 -4.86
CA HIS A 74 2.84 0.48 -6.21
C HIS A 74 1.62 0.51 -7.12
N ILE A 75 0.80 -0.55 -7.11
CA ILE A 75 -0.42 -0.58 -7.94
C ILE A 75 -1.43 0.47 -7.45
N SER A 76 -1.62 0.60 -6.13
CA SER A 76 -2.53 1.57 -5.52
C SER A 76 -2.19 3.01 -5.89
N GLU A 77 -0.91 3.40 -5.71
CA GLU A 77 -0.45 4.73 -6.10
C GLU A 77 -0.71 5.00 -7.59
N PHE A 78 -0.36 4.04 -8.44
CA PHE A 78 -0.45 4.16 -9.89
C PHE A 78 -1.91 4.35 -10.35
N ILE A 79 -2.83 3.48 -9.88
CA ILE A 79 -4.24 3.55 -10.29
C ILE A 79 -4.93 4.80 -9.74
N ILE A 80 -4.62 5.22 -8.51
CA ILE A 80 -5.22 6.43 -7.92
C ILE A 80 -4.72 7.69 -8.64
N ARG A 81 -3.43 7.77 -8.94
CA ARG A 81 -2.86 8.91 -9.69
C ARG A 81 -3.47 9.05 -11.07
N LYS A 82 -3.87 7.93 -11.70
CA LYS A 82 -4.62 7.91 -12.97
C LYS A 82 -6.13 7.98 -12.79
N ASN A 83 -6.63 8.33 -11.60
CA ASN A 83 -8.05 8.43 -11.26
C ASN A 83 -8.85 7.18 -11.65
N PHE A 84 -8.26 6.01 -11.44
CA PHE A 84 -8.82 4.69 -11.79
C PHE A 84 -9.22 4.53 -13.27
N ALA A 85 -8.71 5.39 -14.17
CA ALA A 85 -9.05 5.38 -15.59
C ALA A 85 -8.16 4.43 -16.42
N CYS A 86 -7.21 3.73 -15.80
CA CYS A 86 -6.33 2.77 -16.47
C CYS A 86 -6.85 1.33 -16.34
N ASP A 87 -6.80 0.60 -17.45
CA ASP A 87 -7.07 -0.84 -17.51
C ASP A 87 -5.84 -1.67 -17.09
N LEU A 88 -6.03 -2.99 -17.01
CA LEU A 88 -4.98 -3.93 -16.65
C LEU A 88 -3.79 -3.88 -17.63
N ASP A 89 -4.06 -3.75 -18.93
CA ASP A 89 -3.02 -3.68 -19.97
C ASP A 89 -2.11 -2.47 -19.76
N THR A 90 -2.69 -1.33 -19.40
CA THR A 90 -1.95 -0.11 -19.04
C THR A 90 -1.07 -0.35 -17.82
N VAL A 91 -1.60 -0.97 -16.75
CA VAL A 91 -0.82 -1.30 -15.55
C VAL A 91 0.34 -2.24 -15.88
N MET A 92 0.08 -3.31 -16.62
CA MET A 92 1.10 -4.30 -16.99
C MET A 92 2.22 -3.73 -17.85
N ARG A 93 1.91 -2.74 -18.69
CA ARG A 93 2.89 -2.10 -19.56
C ARG A 93 3.70 -1.01 -18.85
N GLU A 94 3.02 -0.13 -18.12
CA GLU A 94 3.60 1.11 -17.61
C GLU A 94 4.18 0.96 -16.21
N LEU A 95 3.50 0.26 -15.29
CA LEU A 95 3.97 0.12 -13.91
C LEU A 95 5.41 -0.44 -13.84
N PRO A 96 5.77 -1.52 -14.56
CA PRO A 96 7.13 -2.06 -14.50
C PRO A 96 8.23 -1.09 -14.96
N MET A 97 7.88 -0.11 -15.79
CA MET A 97 8.82 0.92 -16.26
C MET A 97 9.11 1.98 -15.19
N GLU A 98 8.19 2.14 -14.22
CA GLU A 98 8.30 3.08 -13.10
C GLU A 98 8.93 2.45 -11.85
N LEU A 99 8.91 1.12 -11.75
CA LEU A 99 9.45 0.40 -10.61
C LEU A 99 10.99 0.43 -10.57
N ASN A 100 11.52 0.95 -9.46
CA ASN A 100 12.94 0.84 -9.17
C ASN A 100 13.26 -0.59 -8.70
N ARG A 101 14.21 -1.28 -9.34
CA ARG A 101 14.65 -2.64 -8.94
C ARG A 101 15.28 -2.71 -7.55
N SER A 102 15.71 -1.56 -7.01
CA SER A 102 16.23 -1.44 -5.65
C SER A 102 15.17 -1.08 -4.61
N ASP A 103 13.91 -0.91 -5.02
CA ASP A 103 12.79 -0.67 -4.10
C ASP A 103 12.53 -1.91 -3.25
N ALA A 104 12.38 -1.71 -1.93
CA ALA A 104 12.27 -2.81 -0.97
C ALA A 104 10.98 -3.62 -1.14
N ASP A 105 9.87 -2.95 -1.48
CA ASP A 105 8.59 -3.61 -1.71
C ASP A 105 8.64 -4.42 -2.99
N TYR A 106 9.24 -3.87 -4.05
CA TYR A 106 9.42 -4.60 -5.31
C TYR A 106 10.35 -5.81 -5.15
N GLN A 107 11.46 -5.68 -4.41
CA GLN A 107 12.32 -6.83 -4.10
C GLN A 107 11.58 -7.89 -3.28
N SER A 108 10.78 -7.47 -2.31
CA SER A 108 9.96 -8.38 -1.50
C SER A 108 8.91 -9.11 -2.34
N PHE A 109 8.29 -8.41 -3.29
CA PHE A 109 7.38 -8.99 -4.27
C PHE A 109 8.08 -10.06 -5.13
N GLN A 110 9.22 -9.73 -5.74
CA GLN A 110 9.97 -10.67 -6.57
C GLN A 110 10.43 -11.90 -5.77
N ALA A 111 10.93 -11.69 -4.55
CA ALA A 111 11.35 -12.77 -3.66
C ALA A 111 10.17 -13.68 -3.25
N ALA A 112 9.00 -13.10 -2.95
CA ALA A 112 7.80 -13.87 -2.61
C ALA A 112 7.30 -14.66 -3.82
N CYS A 113 7.24 -14.06 -5.02
CA CYS A 113 6.88 -14.75 -6.25
C CYS A 113 7.82 -15.93 -6.52
N TYR A 114 9.13 -15.73 -6.37
CA TYR A 114 10.12 -16.79 -6.52
C TYR A 114 9.93 -17.91 -5.47
N TYR A 115 9.79 -17.56 -4.20
CA TYR A 115 9.65 -18.55 -3.11
C TYR A 115 8.39 -19.41 -3.26
N PHE A 116 7.25 -18.80 -3.59
CA PHE A 116 5.97 -19.48 -3.76
C PHE A 116 5.71 -20.00 -5.18
N GLN A 117 6.69 -19.87 -6.09
CA GLN A 117 6.57 -20.30 -7.50
C GLN A 117 5.35 -19.67 -8.20
N MET A 118 5.12 -18.39 -7.96
CA MET A 118 4.00 -17.63 -8.54
C MET A 118 4.46 -16.80 -9.74
N SER A 119 3.58 -16.67 -10.74
CA SER A 119 3.77 -15.72 -11.85
C SER A 119 3.57 -14.29 -11.34
N GLU A 120 4.56 -13.43 -11.52
CA GLU A 120 4.47 -11.99 -11.20
C GLU A 120 3.25 -11.35 -11.88
N THR A 121 3.04 -11.65 -13.16
CA THR A 121 1.89 -11.18 -13.94
C THR A 121 0.58 -11.58 -13.27
N ASN A 122 0.44 -12.83 -12.85
CA ASN A 122 -0.81 -13.28 -12.21
C ASN A 122 -1.05 -12.58 -10.86
N VAL A 123 0.01 -12.30 -10.10
CA VAL A 123 -0.11 -11.57 -8.83
C VAL A 123 -0.51 -10.12 -9.08
N VAL A 124 0.11 -9.45 -10.06
CA VAL A 124 -0.24 -8.07 -10.45
C VAL A 124 -1.70 -8.01 -10.91
N GLU A 125 -2.14 -8.94 -11.76
CA GLU A 125 -3.53 -9.01 -12.23
C GLU A 125 -4.52 -9.18 -11.06
N GLN A 126 -4.27 -10.14 -10.17
CA GLN A 126 -5.14 -10.37 -9.02
C GLN A 126 -5.17 -9.17 -8.09
N CYS A 127 -4.02 -8.56 -7.81
CA CYS A 127 -3.93 -7.39 -6.95
C CYS A 127 -4.63 -6.16 -7.58
N TYR A 128 -4.46 -5.93 -8.88
CA TYR A 128 -5.19 -4.92 -9.63
C TYR A 128 -6.70 -5.12 -9.52
N ASN A 129 -7.19 -6.33 -9.78
CA ASN A 129 -8.62 -6.64 -9.72
C ASN A 129 -9.20 -6.40 -8.32
N ILE A 130 -8.45 -6.73 -7.26
CA ILE A 130 -8.84 -6.46 -5.87
C ILE A 130 -8.95 -4.96 -5.63
N LEU A 131 -7.91 -4.19 -5.97
CA LEU A 131 -7.89 -2.73 -5.74
C LEU A 131 -8.98 -2.01 -6.54
N MET A 132 -9.23 -2.44 -7.78
CA MET A 132 -10.30 -1.91 -8.63
C MET A 132 -11.71 -2.30 -8.13
N ALA A 133 -11.88 -3.47 -7.52
CA ALA A 133 -13.15 -3.83 -6.88
C ALA A 133 -13.39 -3.05 -5.58
N CYS A 134 -12.31 -2.62 -4.91
CA CYS A 134 -12.34 -1.98 -3.61
C CYS A 134 -12.00 -0.48 -3.62
N GLN A 135 -12.16 0.22 -4.76
CA GLN A 135 -11.77 1.64 -4.92
C GLN A 135 -12.29 2.55 -3.80
N LYS A 136 -13.56 2.39 -3.43
CA LYS A 136 -14.17 3.20 -2.36
C LYS A 136 -13.49 2.99 -1.02
N ALA A 137 -13.25 1.74 -0.64
CA ALA A 137 -12.57 1.42 0.61
C ALA A 137 -11.12 1.91 0.59
N LEU A 138 -10.43 1.73 -0.54
CA LEU A 138 -9.07 2.21 -0.75
C LEU A 138 -8.96 3.73 -0.54
N LEU A 139 -9.83 4.51 -1.19
CA LEU A 139 -9.84 5.98 -1.04
C LEU A 139 -10.14 6.43 0.39
N VAL A 140 -11.01 5.72 1.11
CA VAL A 140 -11.29 6.04 2.52
C VAL A 140 -10.07 5.76 3.42
N ILE A 141 -9.29 4.72 3.13
CA ILE A 141 -8.02 4.47 3.83
C ILE A 141 -7.01 5.57 3.50
N VAL A 142 -6.92 6.00 2.23
CA VAL A 142 -6.06 7.12 1.83
C VAL A 142 -6.42 8.39 2.59
N ASP A 143 -7.69 8.80 2.57
CA ASP A 143 -8.15 9.99 3.29
C ASP A 143 -7.87 9.88 4.80
N GLY A 144 -8.07 8.68 5.36
CA GLY A 144 -7.78 8.41 6.76
C GLY A 144 -6.30 8.54 7.11
N LEU A 145 -5.39 8.08 6.24
CA LEU A 145 -3.95 8.23 6.38
C LEU A 145 -3.50 9.69 6.19
N GLU A 146 -4.04 10.39 5.19
CA GLU A 146 -3.72 11.79 4.95
C GLU A 146 -4.11 12.68 6.13
N GLN A 147 -5.18 12.35 6.85
CA GLN A 147 -5.66 13.14 7.99
C GLN A 147 -5.00 12.74 9.31
N ARG A 148 -4.89 11.44 9.58
CA ARG A 148 -4.49 10.92 10.90
C ARG A 148 -3.05 10.43 10.96
N THR A 149 -2.38 10.28 9.80
CA THR A 149 -1.03 9.70 9.65
C THR A 149 -0.88 8.24 10.12
N CYS A 150 -1.93 7.66 10.72
CA CYS A 150 -1.97 6.32 11.28
C CYS A 150 -3.41 5.81 11.22
N MET A 151 -3.59 4.53 10.88
CA MET A 151 -4.85 3.81 10.97
C MET A 151 -4.61 2.42 11.53
N THR A 152 -5.40 2.06 12.54
CA THR A 152 -5.44 0.72 13.14
C THR A 152 -6.26 -0.25 12.30
N CYS A 153 -6.07 -1.54 12.54
CA CYS A 153 -6.88 -2.58 11.91
C CYS A 153 -8.37 -2.44 12.23
N GLU A 154 -8.72 -2.07 13.48
CA GLU A 154 -10.10 -1.83 13.89
C GLU A 154 -10.74 -0.67 13.11
N GLU A 155 -9.99 0.42 12.91
CA GLU A 155 -10.45 1.56 12.12
C GLU A 155 -10.65 1.20 10.65
N ILE A 156 -9.77 0.35 10.07
CA ILE A 156 -9.93 -0.17 8.71
C ILE A 156 -11.15 -1.10 8.65
N ALA A 157 -11.32 -1.99 9.62
CA ALA A 157 -12.43 -2.93 9.68
C ALA A 157 -13.79 -2.22 9.74
N ALA A 158 -13.87 -1.11 10.48
CA ALA A 158 -15.07 -0.30 10.58
C ALA A 158 -15.54 0.30 9.24
N LEU A 159 -14.66 0.36 8.22
CA LEU A 159 -15.01 0.84 6.88
C LEU A 159 -15.86 -0.15 6.09
N PHE A 160 -15.76 -1.45 6.41
CA PHE A 160 -16.44 -2.54 5.71
C PHE A 160 -17.78 -2.94 6.35
N GLN A 161 -18.16 -2.28 7.44
CA GLN A 161 -19.39 -2.56 8.19
C GLN A 161 -20.52 -1.56 7.88
N LYS A 162 -20.32 -0.65 6.92
CA LYS A 162 -21.28 0.36 6.47
C LYS A 162 -21.77 0.06 5.06
#